data_AF-A0A1W9M4R3-F1
#
_entry.id   AF-A0A1W9M4R3-F1
#
_cell.length_a   1.000
_cell.length_b   1.000
_cell.length_c   1.000
_cell.angle_alpha   90.00
_cell.angle_beta   90.00
_cell.angle_gamma   90.00
#
_symmetry.space_group_name_H-M   'P 1'
#
loop_
_entity.id
_entity.type
_entity.pdbx_description
1 polymer ?
#
loop_
_entity_poly.entity_id
_entity_poly.type
_entity_poly.pdbx_seq_one_letter_code
_entity_poly.pdbx_strand_id
1 'polypeptide(L)'
;MKNKSVIFIVLFMISVSLPSCVTPAEQDRYNTQRGAAIGASIGAITGQAIGRNTEATLLGAGIGTLLGAIIGNAVDQSQQAGVEAARTNKRVVYYDDRGGALEAIPGPANQQTNCRKVTKRVWEKGQLVKETVEEVCEGERYTKEY
;
A
#
# COMPACT_ATOMS: atom_id res chain seq x y z
N MET A 1 17.34 13.15 41.50
CA MET A 1 15.99 12.53 41.66
C MET A 1 14.96 13.00 40.63
N LYS A 2 15.12 14.14 39.95
CA LYS A 2 14.18 14.61 38.90
C LYS A 2 14.20 13.82 37.59
N ASN A 3 15.33 13.22 37.25
CA ASN A 3 15.60 12.49 36.00
C ASN A 3 15.06 11.04 35.99
N LYS A 4 14.98 10.38 37.15
CA LYS A 4 14.42 9.02 37.26
C LYS A 4 12.89 9.02 37.08
N SER A 5 12.21 10.07 37.54
CA SER A 5 10.76 10.25 37.35
C SER A 5 10.40 10.61 35.91
N VAL A 6 11.22 11.39 35.20
CA VAL A 6 10.98 11.69 33.77
C VAL A 6 11.15 10.44 32.91
N ILE A 7 12.14 9.59 33.20
CA ILE A 7 12.31 8.29 32.51
C ILE A 7 11.09 7.39 32.74
N PHE A 8 10.56 7.34 33.97
CA PHE A 8 9.34 6.58 34.28
C PHE A 8 8.09 7.13 33.58
N ILE A 9 7.96 8.45 33.43
CA ILE A 9 6.84 9.08 32.73
C ILE A 9 6.92 8.82 31.22
N VAL A 10 8.12 8.84 30.63
CA VAL A 10 8.33 8.48 29.22
C VAL A 10 8.07 6.99 28.98
N LEU A 11 8.52 6.10 29.87
CA LEU A 11 8.22 4.66 29.81
C LEU A 11 6.73 4.37 29.96
N PHE A 12 6.05 5.10 30.86
CA PHE A 12 4.61 4.95 31.11
C PHE A 12 3.78 5.55 29.97
N MET A 13 4.19 6.66 29.36
CA MET A 13 3.56 7.18 28.14
C MET A 13 3.75 6.22 26.96
N ILE A 14 4.91 5.58 26.81
CA ILE A 14 5.16 4.53 25.80
C ILE A 14 4.28 3.29 26.06
N SER A 15 4.04 2.90 27.33
CA SER A 15 3.19 1.76 27.66
C SER A 15 1.69 2.07 27.57
N VAL A 16 1.29 3.34 27.76
CA VAL A 16 -0.11 3.79 27.65
C VAL A 16 -0.48 4.17 26.21
N SER A 17 0.48 4.44 25.32
CA SER A 17 0.26 4.57 23.88
C SER A 17 0.13 3.23 23.14
N LEU A 18 -0.38 2.19 23.80
CA LEU A 18 -0.86 0.96 23.18
C LEU A 18 -2.36 0.95 22.77
N PRO A 19 -3.13 2.05 22.59
CA PRO A 19 -4.37 1.90 21.86
C PRO A 19 -3.95 1.69 20.40
N SER A 20 -4.17 0.47 19.93
CA SER A 20 -3.77 -0.04 18.63
C SER A 20 -2.33 -0.56 18.60
N CYS A 21 -2.18 -1.82 19.03
CA CYS A 21 -1.77 -2.80 18.03
C CYS A 21 -2.54 -2.43 16.75
N VAL A 22 -1.89 -1.73 15.80
CA VAL A 22 -2.39 -1.66 14.42
C VAL A 22 -2.30 -3.11 13.98
N THR A 23 -3.30 -3.88 14.38
CA THR A 23 -3.65 -5.12 13.76
C THR A 23 -3.85 -4.70 12.31
N PRO A 24 -3.05 -5.21 11.36
CA PRO A 24 -3.45 -5.10 9.98
C PRO A 24 -4.80 -5.81 9.93
N ALA A 25 -5.88 -5.04 9.90
CA ALA A 25 -7.21 -5.56 9.63
C ALA A 25 -7.17 -6.01 8.17
N GLU A 26 -6.61 -7.20 7.96
CA GLU A 26 -7.10 -8.26 7.09
C GLU A 26 -7.77 -7.74 5.82
N GLN A 27 -7.02 -7.05 4.96
CA GLN A 27 -7.41 -6.82 3.57
C GLN A 27 -6.14 -6.82 2.71
N ASP A 28 -6.01 -7.87 1.91
CA ASP A 28 -4.87 -8.14 1.00
C ASP A 28 -4.63 -7.05 -0.05
N ARG A 29 -5.51 -6.05 -0.12
CA ARG A 29 -5.44 -4.95 -1.05
C ARG A 29 -4.55 -3.82 -0.52
N TYR A 30 -3.52 -3.48 -1.28
CA TYR A 30 -2.77 -2.25 -1.06
C TYR A 30 -3.62 -1.06 -1.53
N ASN A 31 -3.96 -0.16 -0.62
CA ASN A 31 -4.79 1.02 -0.86
C ASN A 31 -4.18 2.25 -0.16
N THR A 32 -4.78 3.43 -0.37
CA THR A 32 -4.36 4.70 0.25
C THR A 32 -4.18 4.60 1.76
N GLN A 33 -5.11 3.95 2.48
CA GLN A 33 -5.05 3.81 3.93
C GLN A 33 -3.87 2.92 4.37
N ARG A 34 -3.65 1.80 3.68
CA ARG A 34 -2.56 0.87 3.95
C ARG A 34 -1.20 1.51 3.63
N GLY A 35 -1.11 2.21 2.51
CA GLY A 35 0.06 3.00 2.14
C GLY A 35 0.36 4.08 3.18
N ALA A 36 -0.65 4.82 3.61
CA ALA A 36 -0.52 5.84 4.66
C ALA A 36 -0.06 5.24 6.00
N ALA A 37 -0.64 4.12 6.42
CA ALA A 37 -0.26 3.45 7.67
C ALA A 37 1.18 2.92 7.64
N ILE A 38 1.58 2.27 6.53
CA ILE A 38 2.96 1.80 6.34
C ILE A 38 3.92 2.98 6.28
N GLY A 39 3.56 4.04 5.58
CA GLY A 39 4.36 5.26 5.51
C GLY A 39 4.53 5.93 6.87
N ALA A 40 3.45 6.01 7.66
CA ALA A 40 3.46 6.56 9.00
C ALA A 40 4.38 5.78 9.94
N SER A 41 4.31 4.44 9.92
CA SER A 41 5.14 3.60 10.79
C SER A 41 6.62 3.72 10.45
N ILE A 42 6.97 3.62 9.15
CA ILE A 42 8.35 3.79 8.69
C ILE A 42 8.84 5.21 9.03
N GLY A 43 8.05 6.22 8.72
CA GLY A 43 8.38 7.62 8.98
C GLY A 43 8.58 7.93 10.47
N ALA A 44 7.75 7.37 11.35
CA ALA A 44 7.88 7.51 12.79
C ALA A 44 9.20 6.89 13.30
N ILE A 45 9.51 5.67 12.86
CA ILE A 45 10.74 4.95 13.26
C ILE A 45 11.96 5.74 12.80
N THR A 46 11.97 6.19 11.54
CA THR A 46 13.08 6.99 11.00
C THR A 46 13.21 8.34 11.70
N GLY A 47 12.09 9.04 11.93
CA GLY A 47 12.07 10.32 12.65
C GLY A 47 12.61 10.19 14.08
N GLN A 48 12.25 9.11 14.78
CA GLN A 48 12.76 8.83 16.12
C GLN A 48 14.24 8.46 16.12
N ALA A 49 14.70 7.68 15.14
CA ALA A 49 16.11 7.29 15.03
C ALA A 49 17.03 8.51 14.81
N ILE A 50 16.58 9.50 14.03
CA ILE A 50 17.35 10.70 13.69
C ILE A 50 17.22 11.77 14.77
N GLY A 51 16.00 12.16 15.14
CA GLY A 51 15.76 13.29 16.04
C GLY A 51 15.77 12.92 17.53
N ARG A 52 15.55 11.64 17.86
CA ARG A 52 15.51 11.10 19.23
C ARG A 52 14.52 11.85 20.15
N ASN A 53 13.45 12.41 19.56
CA ASN A 53 12.43 13.15 20.27
C ASN A 53 11.04 12.95 19.61
N THR A 54 9.99 13.25 20.38
CA THR A 54 8.60 13.06 19.96
C THR A 54 8.22 13.93 18.77
N GLU A 55 8.75 15.14 18.68
CA GLU A 55 8.47 16.06 17.57
C GLU A 55 8.97 15.50 16.24
N ALA A 56 10.21 15.01 16.19
CA ALA A 56 10.79 14.37 15.03
C ALA A 56 10.06 13.07 14.65
N THR A 57 9.59 12.31 15.64
CA THR A 57 8.74 11.12 15.41
C THR A 57 7.42 11.50 14.74
N LEU A 58 6.72 12.52 15.26
CA LEU A 58 5.44 12.98 14.73
C LEU A 58 5.59 13.60 13.33
N LEU A 59 6.64 14.39 13.10
CA LEU A 59 6.95 14.94 11.78
C LEU A 59 7.26 13.82 10.79
N GLY A 60 8.09 12.85 11.18
CA GLY A 60 8.38 11.67 10.36
C GLY A 60 7.12 10.88 10.04
N ALA A 61 6.27 10.62 11.03
CA ALA A 61 4.99 9.94 10.84
C ALA A 61 4.05 10.72 9.90
N GLY A 62 3.94 12.04 10.08
CA GLY A 62 3.08 12.89 9.25
C GLY A 62 3.52 12.91 7.79
N ILE A 63 4.81 13.12 7.54
CA ILE A 63 5.40 13.09 6.18
C ILE A 63 5.21 11.69 5.57
N GLY A 64 5.53 10.64 6.33
CA GLY A 64 5.37 9.26 5.91
C GLY A 64 3.92 8.91 5.55
N THR A 65 2.96 9.37 6.35
CA THR A 65 1.51 9.20 6.09
C THR A 65 1.13 9.81 4.74
N LEU A 66 1.53 11.05 4.47
CA LEU A 66 1.18 11.76 3.24
C LEU A 66 1.79 11.07 2.01
N LEU A 67 3.08 10.75 2.06
CA LEU A 67 3.76 10.05 0.96
C LEU A 67 3.16 8.67 0.73
N GLY A 68 2.92 7.92 1.81
CA GLY A 68 2.29 6.61 1.78
C GLY A 68 0.88 6.64 1.18
N ALA A 69 0.09 7.67 1.51
CA ALA A 69 -1.25 7.86 0.93
C ALA A 69 -1.20 8.08 -0.58
N ILE A 70 -0.29 8.94 -1.06
CA ILE A 70 -0.14 9.25 -2.49
C ILE A 70 0.22 7.98 -3.28
N ILE A 71 1.21 7.22 -2.80
CA ILE A 71 1.63 5.97 -3.43
C ILE A 71 0.50 4.93 -3.35
N GLY A 72 -0.16 4.84 -2.20
CA GLY A 72 -1.33 4.00 -1.98
C GLY A 72 -2.42 4.19 -3.03
N ASN A 73 -2.75 5.44 -3.35
CA ASN A 73 -3.76 5.77 -4.35
C ASN A 73 -3.36 5.33 -5.77
N ALA A 74 -2.10 5.57 -6.15
CA ALA A 74 -1.59 5.19 -7.48
C ALA A 74 -1.59 3.67 -7.68
N VAL A 75 -1.17 2.92 -6.65
CA VAL A 75 -1.18 1.45 -6.69
C VAL A 75 -2.62 0.94 -6.73
N ASP A 76 -3.54 1.55 -5.98
CA ASP A 76 -4.95 1.14 -5.97
C ASP A 76 -5.59 1.24 -7.36
N GLN A 77 -5.34 2.32 -8.10
CA GLN A 77 -5.80 2.45 -9.49
C GLN A 77 -5.26 1.32 -10.38
N SER A 78 -3.98 0.95 -10.19
CA SER A 78 -3.39 -0.15 -10.95
C SER A 78 -3.98 -1.52 -10.65
N GLN A 79 -4.40 -1.73 -9.39
CA GLN A 79 -5.06 -2.94 -8.94
C GLN A 79 -6.47 -3.03 -9.52
N GLN A 80 -7.23 -1.92 -9.46
CA GLN A 80 -8.57 -1.84 -10.05
C GLN A 80 -8.55 -2.15 -11.56
N ALA A 81 -7.57 -1.62 -12.30
CA ALA A 81 -7.40 -1.92 -13.72
C ALA A 81 -7.22 -3.42 -14.00
N GLY A 82 -6.43 -4.09 -13.16
CA GLY A 82 -6.21 -5.53 -13.26
C GLY A 82 -7.47 -6.34 -12.99
N VAL A 83 -8.18 -5.99 -11.92
CA VAL A 83 -9.44 -6.63 -11.54
C VAL A 83 -10.52 -6.43 -12.61
N GLU A 84 -10.65 -5.22 -13.13
CA GLU A 84 -11.61 -4.91 -14.17
C GLU A 84 -11.30 -5.66 -15.47
N ALA A 85 -10.03 -5.70 -15.89
CA ALA A 85 -9.62 -6.47 -17.05
C ALA A 85 -9.90 -7.97 -16.86
N ALA A 86 -9.61 -8.50 -15.67
CA ALA A 86 -9.90 -9.89 -15.34
C ALA A 86 -11.40 -10.20 -15.43
N ARG A 87 -12.26 -9.39 -14.81
CA ARG A 87 -13.71 -9.64 -14.74
C ARG A 87 -14.42 -9.43 -16.08
N THR A 88 -14.07 -8.35 -16.78
CA THR A 88 -14.76 -8.01 -18.02
C THR A 88 -14.23 -8.75 -19.25
N ASN A 89 -13.09 -9.45 -19.11
CA ASN A 89 -12.34 -10.03 -20.22
C ASN A 89 -12.00 -8.99 -21.31
N LYS A 90 -11.85 -7.73 -20.93
CA LYS A 90 -11.51 -6.63 -21.85
C LYS A 90 -10.19 -6.03 -21.45
N ARG A 91 -9.44 -5.55 -22.44
CA ARG A 91 -8.25 -4.73 -22.20
C ARG A 91 -8.70 -3.38 -21.64
N VAL A 92 -8.19 -3.02 -20.47
CA VAL A 92 -8.44 -1.72 -19.82
C VAL A 92 -7.19 -0.86 -19.99
N VAL A 93 -7.35 0.41 -20.36
CA VAL A 93 -6.24 1.35 -20.51
C VAL A 93 -6.59 2.66 -19.82
N TYR A 94 -5.72 3.08 -18.90
CA TYR A 94 -5.77 4.38 -18.25
C TYR A 94 -4.64 5.25 -18.77
N TYR A 95 -4.96 6.48 -19.20
CA TYR A 95 -3.97 7.47 -19.65
C TYR A 95 -3.73 8.51 -18.55
N ASP A 96 -2.49 8.96 -18.43
CA ASP A 96 -2.08 10.14 -17.66
C ASP A 96 -1.87 11.31 -18.64
N ASP A 97 -2.33 12.50 -18.26
CA ASP A 97 -2.14 13.74 -19.01
C ASP A 97 -0.65 14.06 -19.25
N ARG A 98 0.26 13.46 -18.47
CA ARG A 98 1.72 13.57 -18.63
C ARG A 98 2.31 12.61 -19.67
N GLY A 99 1.47 11.92 -20.44
CA GLY A 99 1.89 10.97 -21.47
C GLY A 99 2.28 9.60 -20.92
N GLY A 100 1.77 9.26 -19.73
CA GLY A 100 1.82 7.91 -19.19
C GLY A 100 0.60 7.09 -19.62
N ALA A 101 0.75 5.77 -19.68
CA ALA A 101 -0.40 4.87 -19.85
C ALA A 101 -0.22 3.60 -19.02
N LEU A 102 -1.29 3.17 -18.35
CA LEU A 102 -1.38 1.88 -17.70
C LEU A 102 -2.34 1.00 -18.51
N GLU A 103 -1.86 -0.12 -19.00
CA GLU A 103 -2.65 -1.10 -19.72
C GLU A 103 -2.77 -2.37 -18.89
N ALA A 104 -3.97 -2.92 -18.78
CA ALA A 104 -4.24 -4.23 -18.20
C ALA A 104 -4.84 -5.14 -19.27
N ILE A 105 -4.08 -6.18 -19.65
CA ILE A 105 -4.43 -7.10 -20.73
C ILE A 105 -4.85 -8.44 -20.11
N PRO A 106 -6.11 -8.88 -20.28
CA PRO A 106 -6.56 -10.17 -19.78
C PRO A 106 -5.93 -11.32 -20.57
N GLY A 107 -5.37 -12.28 -19.86
CA GLY A 107 -4.91 -13.55 -20.37
C GLY A 107 -5.98 -14.65 -20.26
N PRO A 108 -5.61 -15.90 -20.54
CA PRO A 108 -6.52 -17.03 -20.41
C PRO A 108 -6.96 -17.21 -18.94
N ALA A 109 -8.24 -17.51 -18.75
CA ALA A 109 -8.76 -17.93 -17.46
C ALA A 109 -8.45 -19.42 -17.23
N ASN A 110 -8.04 -19.74 -16.01
CA ASN A 110 -7.97 -21.10 -15.51
C ASN A 110 -9.37 -21.56 -15.11
N GLN A 111 -9.89 -22.56 -15.81
CA GLN A 111 -11.23 -23.11 -15.59
C GLN A 111 -11.37 -23.83 -14.25
N GLN A 112 -10.25 -24.24 -13.63
CA GLN A 112 -10.25 -24.98 -12.37
C GLN A 112 -10.27 -24.07 -11.14
N THR A 113 -9.66 -22.88 -11.24
CA THR A 113 -9.54 -21.91 -10.12
C THR A 113 -10.36 -20.65 -10.32
N ASN A 114 -11.02 -20.47 -11.47
CA ASN A 114 -11.67 -19.21 -11.89
C ASN A 114 -10.73 -17.99 -11.81
N CYS A 115 -9.43 -18.24 -11.92
CA CYS A 115 -8.40 -17.20 -11.93
C CYS A 115 -8.00 -16.84 -13.34
N ARG A 116 -7.73 -15.57 -13.57
CA ARG A 116 -7.27 -15.05 -14.85
C ARG A 116 -5.96 -14.31 -14.65
N LYS A 117 -4.96 -14.68 -15.46
CA LYS A 117 -3.71 -13.91 -15.52
C LYS A 117 -3.98 -12.59 -16.22
N VAL A 118 -3.49 -11.49 -15.68
CA VAL A 118 -3.59 -10.15 -16.24
C VAL A 118 -2.19 -9.60 -16.39
N THR A 119 -1.83 -9.23 -17.61
CA THR A 119 -0.56 -8.57 -17.91
C THR A 119 -0.77 -7.07 -17.81
N LYS A 120 -0.16 -6.45 -16.81
CA LYS A 120 -0.13 -5.01 -16.64
C LYS A 120 1.12 -4.44 -17.29
N ARG A 121 0.96 -3.40 -18.10
CA ARG A 121 2.03 -2.66 -18.76
C ARG A 121 1.93 -1.19 -18.40
N VAL A 122 3.03 -0.61 -17.93
CA VAL A 122 3.16 0.81 -17.66
C VAL A 122 4.04 1.41 -18.73
N TRP A 123 3.53 2.43 -19.38
CA TRP A 123 4.19 3.17 -20.44
C TRP A 123 4.46 4.59 -19.95
N GLU A 124 5.63 5.12 -20.27
CA GLU A 124 5.96 6.53 -20.10
C GLU A 124 6.52 7.06 -21.41
N LYS A 125 5.90 8.12 -21.95
CA LYS A 125 6.33 8.76 -23.22
C LYS A 125 6.46 7.75 -24.37
N GLY A 126 5.58 6.75 -24.40
CA GLY A 126 5.56 5.68 -25.41
C GLY A 126 6.58 4.56 -25.20
N GLN A 127 7.39 4.60 -24.14
CA GLN A 127 8.30 3.51 -23.78
C GLN A 127 7.71 2.63 -22.69
N LEU A 128 7.81 1.30 -22.85
CA LEU A 128 7.40 0.35 -21.83
C LEU A 128 8.40 0.40 -20.67
N VAL A 129 7.98 0.95 -19.53
CA VAL A 129 8.84 1.08 -18.34
C VAL A 129 8.66 -0.06 -17.36
N LYS A 130 7.50 -0.72 -17.36
CA LYS A 130 7.22 -1.86 -16.48
C LYS A 130 6.22 -2.80 -17.10
N GLU A 131 6.50 -4.09 -17.04
CA GLU A 131 5.54 -5.15 -17.34
C GLU A 131 5.44 -6.07 -16.11
N THR A 132 4.22 -6.42 -15.71
CA THR A 132 3.98 -7.27 -14.54
C THR A 132 2.79 -8.16 -14.82
N VAL A 133 2.93 -9.46 -14.57
CA VAL A 133 1.84 -10.43 -14.72
C VAL A 133 1.30 -10.74 -13.33
N GLU A 134 0.02 -10.49 -13.12
CA GLU A 134 -0.69 -10.78 -11.87
C GLU A 134 -1.80 -11.79 -12.14
N GLU A 135 -2.08 -12.67 -11.18
CA GLU A 135 -3.22 -13.58 -11.24
C GLU A 135 -4.38 -13.01 -10.43
N VAL A 136 -5.55 -12.92 -11.04
CA VAL A 136 -6.76 -12.33 -10.44
C VAL A 136 -7.89 -13.34 -10.47
N CYS A 137 -8.42 -13.70 -9.30
CA CYS A 137 -9.45 -14.73 -9.16
C CYS A 137 -10.87 -14.14 -9.00
N GLU A 138 -11.81 -14.66 -9.77
CA GLU A 138 -13.22 -14.25 -9.73
C GLU A 138 -13.96 -15.08 -8.65
N GLY A 139 -13.97 -14.60 -7.40
CA GLY A 139 -14.75 -15.23 -6.32
C GLY A 139 -14.09 -15.33 -4.95
N GLU A 140 -12.83 -14.94 -4.77
CA GLU A 140 -12.23 -14.91 -3.44
C GLU A 140 -12.75 -13.71 -2.63
N ARG A 141 -13.54 -14.00 -1.59
CA ARG A 141 -13.10 -13.53 -0.27
C ARG A 141 -11.74 -14.20 -0.07
N TYR A 142 -10.68 -13.40 -0.15
CA TYR A 142 -9.27 -13.81 0.00
C TYR A 142 -9.17 -14.95 1.00
N THR A 143 -8.84 -16.14 0.51
CA THR A 143 -8.84 -17.36 1.30
C THR A 143 -7.70 -17.29 2.29
N LYS A 144 -8.09 -17.36 3.56
CA LYS A 144 -7.25 -17.61 4.71
C LYS A 144 -6.54 -18.95 4.50
N GLU A 145 -5.22 -18.94 4.31
CA GLU A 145 -4.40 -20.12 4.53
C GLU A 145 -3.11 -19.75 5.28
N TYR A 146 -3.09 -20.25 6.53
CA TYR A 146 -2.05 -20.34 7.56
C TYR A 146 -1.76 -19.12 8.44
#